data_AF-A0A4Q3SEZ7-F1
#
_entry.id   AF-A0A4Q3SEZ7-F1
#
_cell.length_a   1.000
_cell.length_b   1.000
_cell.length_c   1.000
_cell.angle_alpha   90.00
_cell.angle_beta   90.00
_cell.angle_gamma   90.00
#
_symmetry.space_group_name_H-M   'P 1'
#
loop_
_entity.id
_entity.type
_entity.pdbx_description
1 polymer ?
#
loop_
_entity_poly.entity_id
_entity_poly.type
_entity_poly.pdbx_seq_one_letter_code
_entity_poly.pdbx_strand_id
1 'polypeptide(L)'
;MVKAQDDVATIEITRDKIVITKDDGSNIMDATITKKTCDWKTFLKEGKATYELKITGPDSEEKTAKALFEATAGKKSFYIIMADRKIKAIID
;
A
#
# COMPACT_ATOMS: atom_id res chain seq x y z
N MET A 1 27.02 6.27 3.57
CA MET A 1 26.06 6.33 2.45
C MET A 1 25.24 5.06 2.48
N VAL A 2 23.97 5.13 2.89
CA VAL A 2 23.08 3.97 2.86
C VAL A 2 22.69 3.75 1.40
N LYS A 3 23.10 2.63 0.81
CA LYS A 3 22.62 2.24 -0.52
C LYS A 3 21.10 2.08 -0.41
N ALA A 4 20.35 2.74 -1.29
CA ALA A 4 18.97 2.35 -1.55
C ALA A 4 19.03 0.90 -2.01
N GLN A 5 18.58 -0.02 -1.16
CA GLN A 5 18.40 -1.40 -1.53
C GLN A 5 17.05 -1.46 -2.23
N ASP A 6 17.07 -1.79 -3.52
CA ASP A 6 15.85 -2.11 -4.26
C ASP A 6 15.31 -3.42 -3.67
N ASP A 7 14.53 -3.31 -2.59
CA ASP A 7 13.83 -4.42 -1.98
C ASP A 7 12.56 -4.67 -2.82
N VAL A 8 12.52 -5.82 -3.48
CA VAL A 8 11.31 -6.28 -4.17
C VAL A 8 10.33 -6.78 -3.12
N ALA A 9 9.08 -6.37 -3.26
CA ALA A 9 7.99 -6.73 -2.37
C ALA A 9 6.71 -6.95 -3.17
N THR A 10 5.89 -7.88 -2.69
CA THR A 10 4.54 -8.12 -3.18
C THR A 10 3.53 -7.40 -2.29
N ILE A 11 2.61 -6.67 -2.92
CA ILE A 11 1.49 -6.01 -2.25
C ILE A 11 0.21 -6.77 -2.64
N GLU A 12 -0.35 -7.52 -1.70
CA GLU A 12 -1.66 -8.17 -1.87
C GLU A 12 -2.75 -7.26 -1.32
N ILE A 13 -3.79 -7.00 -2.13
CA ILE A 13 -4.95 -6.20 -1.74
C ILE A 13 -6.19 -7.06 -1.91
N THR A 14 -6.79 -7.49 -0.81
CA THR A 14 -8.06 -8.23 -0.80
C THR A 14 -9.25 -7.28 -0.59
N ARG A 15 -10.43 -7.83 -0.26
CA ARG A 15 -11.60 -7.04 0.10
C ARG A 15 -11.40 -6.26 1.40
N ASP A 16 -10.72 -6.88 2.36
CA ASP A 16 -10.65 -6.46 3.77
C ASP A 16 -9.22 -6.25 4.27
N LYS A 17 -8.19 -6.61 3.49
CA LYS A 17 -6.80 -6.52 3.92
C LYS A 17 -5.87 -6.00 2.84
N ILE A 18 -4.77 -5.41 3.30
CA ILE A 18 -3.57 -5.15 2.52
C ILE A 18 -2.41 -5.83 3.24
N VAL A 19 -1.69 -6.70 2.53
CA VAL A 19 -0.51 -7.40 3.04
C VAL A 19 0.68 -7.03 2.17
N ILE A 20 1.80 -6.66 2.79
CA ILE A 20 3.05 -6.40 2.09
C ILE A 20 4.09 -7.41 2.56
N THR A 21 4.66 -8.13 1.60
CA THR A 21 5.64 -9.20 1.87
C THR A 21 6.88 -8.96 1.02
N LYS A 22 8.08 -9.15 1.58
CA LYS A 22 9.32 -9.21 0.80
C LYS A 22 9.36 -10.46 -0.06
N ASP A 23 10.24 -10.48 -1.06
CA ASP A 23 10.47 -11.67 -1.90
C ASP A 23 10.98 -12.89 -1.12
N ASP A 24 11.63 -12.69 0.04
CA ASP A 24 12.05 -13.78 0.92
C ASP A 24 10.90 -14.36 1.79
N GLY A 25 9.68 -13.86 1.60
CA GLY A 25 8.48 -14.26 2.35
C GLY A 25 8.31 -13.54 3.68
N SER A 26 9.23 -12.64 4.07
CA SER A 26 9.09 -11.86 5.30
C SER A 26 7.94 -10.86 5.20
N ASN A 27 7.02 -10.92 6.15
CA ASN A 27 5.92 -9.97 6.26
C ASN A 27 6.44 -8.59 6.72
N ILE A 28 6.13 -7.55 5.94
CA ILE A 28 6.46 -6.15 6.23
C ILE A 28 5.28 -5.46 6.93
N MET A 29 4.05 -5.76 6.51
CA MET A 29 2.85 -5.11 7.03
C MET A 29 1.59 -5.95 6.80
N ASP A 30 0.77 -6.05 7.83
CA ASP A 30 -0.65 -6.41 7.75
C ASP A 30 -1.51 -5.21 8.10
N ALA A 31 -2.43 -4.86 7.19
CA ALA A 31 -3.38 -3.78 7.40
C ALA A 31 -4.80 -4.23 7.10
N THR A 32 -5.74 -3.90 8.00
CA THR A 32 -7.18 -4.09 7.78
C THR A 32 -7.77 -2.87 7.10
N ILE A 33 -8.51 -3.08 6.01
CA ILE A 33 -9.23 -2.04 5.29
C ILE A 33 -10.51 -1.73 6.04
N THR A 34 -10.62 -0.51 6.57
CA THR A 34 -11.84 -0.02 7.23
C THR A 34 -12.79 0.67 6.25
N LYS A 35 -12.25 1.27 5.19
CA LYS A 35 -13.03 1.92 4.14
C LYS A 35 -12.29 1.87 2.82
N LYS A 36 -13.05 1.76 1.73
CA LYS A 36 -12.55 1.77 0.36
C LYS A 36 -13.35 2.73 -0.50
N THR A 37 -12.66 3.54 -1.29
CA THR A 37 -13.24 4.39 -2.34
C THR A 37 -12.53 4.08 -3.65
N CYS A 38 -13.29 4.02 -4.74
CA CYS A 38 -12.81 3.51 -6.01
C CYS A 38 -13.27 4.44 -7.14
N ASP A 39 -12.32 5.20 -7.68
CA ASP A 39 -12.55 6.25 -8.68
C ASP A 39 -11.78 5.91 -9.97
N TRP A 40 -11.78 4.64 -10.37
CA TRP A 40 -11.18 4.21 -11.64
C TRP A 40 -12.05 4.65 -12.82
N LYS A 41 -11.47 5.41 -13.74
CA LYS A 41 -12.09 5.65 -15.04
C LYS A 41 -11.87 4.46 -15.97
N THR A 42 -10.62 3.97 -16.01
CA THR A 42 -10.24 2.73 -16.66
C THR A 42 -9.33 1.95 -15.71
N PHE A 43 -9.76 0.75 -15.31
CA PHE A 43 -9.07 -0.04 -14.30
C PHE A 43 -7.57 -0.19 -14.62
N LEU A 44 -6.72 0.19 -13.66
CA LEU A 44 -5.25 0.16 -13.73
C LEU A 44 -4.60 0.97 -14.86
N LYS A 45 -5.36 1.77 -15.61
CA LYS A 45 -4.84 2.67 -16.65
C LYS A 45 -5.00 4.14 -16.28
N GLU A 46 -6.17 4.51 -15.76
CA GLU A 46 -6.50 5.87 -15.38
C GLU A 46 -7.48 5.90 -14.19
N GLY A 47 -7.06 6.56 -13.11
CA GLY A 47 -7.87 6.77 -11.91
C GLY A 47 -7.14 6.31 -10.64
N LYS A 48 -7.90 6.07 -9.58
CA LYS A 48 -7.34 5.68 -8.28
C LYS A 48 -8.30 4.87 -7.42
N ALA A 49 -7.72 4.09 -6.51
CA ALA A 49 -8.40 3.54 -5.35
C ALA A 49 -7.76 4.09 -4.07
N THR A 50 -8.60 4.44 -3.09
CA THR A 50 -8.19 4.91 -1.78
C THR A 50 -8.69 3.95 -0.71
N TYR A 51 -7.84 3.66 0.26
CA TYR A 51 -8.12 2.76 1.37
C TYR A 51 -7.81 3.47 2.69
N GLU A 52 -8.76 3.46 3.63
CA GLU A 52 -8.48 3.77 5.02
C GLU A 52 -8.12 2.45 5.71
N LEU A 53 -7.03 2.47 6.48
CA LEU A 53 -6.39 1.28 7.02
C LEU A 53 -6.25 1.38 8.53
N LYS A 54 -6.38 0.23 9.20
CA LYS A 54 -5.86 -0.03 10.54
C LYS A 54 -4.68 -0.98 10.44
N ILE A 55 -3.51 -0.54 10.90
CA ILE A 55 -2.28 -1.34 10.95
C ILE A 55 -2.10 -1.75 12.40
N THR A 56 -1.97 -3.06 12.65
CA THR A 56 -1.69 -3.58 13.99
C THR A 56 -0.19 -3.83 14.11
N GLY A 57 0.46 -3.05 14.97
CA GLY A 57 1.88 -3.22 15.28
C GLY A 57 2.14 -4.41 16.22
N PRO A 58 3.42 -4.78 16.41
CA PRO A 58 3.82 -5.92 17.26
C PRO A 58 3.35 -5.81 18.72
N ASP A 59 3.23 -4.58 19.25
CA ASP A 59 2.76 -4.33 20.62
C ASP A 59 1.23 -4.16 20.73
N SER A 60 0.47 -4.62 19.72
CA SER A 60 -0.98 -4.37 19.58
C SER A 60 -1.35 -2.88 19.46
N GLU A 61 -0.38 -2.01 19.18
CA GLU A 61 -0.63 -0.60 18.87
C GLU A 61 -1.37 -0.52 17.52
N GLU A 62 -2.56 0.08 17.51
CA GLU A 62 -3.29 0.36 16.27
C GLU A 62 -2.89 1.72 15.70
N LYS A 63 -2.40 1.72 14.46
CA LYS A 63 -2.13 2.94 13.69
C LYS A 63 -3.14 3.06 12.56
N THR A 64 -3.68 4.26 12.40
CA THR A 64 -4.48 4.58 11.22
C THR A 64 -3.56 5.02 10.09
N ALA A 65 -3.84 4.54 8.89
CA ALA A 65 -3.11 4.93 7.70
C ALA A 65 -4.08 5.07 6.52
N LYS A 66 -3.60 5.72 5.46
CA LYS A 66 -4.31 5.81 4.19
C LYS A 66 -3.44 5.20 3.10
N ALA A 67 -3.96 4.22 2.38
CA ALA A 67 -3.33 3.77 1.15
C ALA A 67 -4.00 4.39 -0.08
N LEU A 68 -3.18 4.68 -1.09
CA LEU A 68 -3.60 5.21 -2.38
C LEU A 68 -2.95 4.36 -3.48
N PHE A 69 -3.79 3.77 -4.33
CA PHE A 69 -3.34 3.13 -5.55
C PHE A 69 -3.81 3.97 -6.74
N GLU A 70 -2.89 4.55 -7.49
CA GLU A 70 -3.22 5.39 -8.66
C GLU A 70 -2.56 4.86 -9.93
N ALA A 71 -3.22 5.10 -11.07
CA ALA A 71 -2.59 4.95 -12.37
C ALA A 71 -2.86 6.17 -13.24
N THR A 72 -1.81 6.66 -13.89
CA THR A 72 -1.88 7.71 -14.90
C THR A 72 -1.17 7.24 -16.16
N ALA A 73 -1.89 7.15 -17.28
CA ALA A 73 -1.35 6.64 -18.54
C ALA A 73 -0.66 5.26 -18.39
N GLY A 74 -1.25 4.37 -17.59
CA GLY A 74 -0.72 3.02 -17.33
C GLY A 74 0.44 2.95 -16.34
N LYS A 75 1.04 4.07 -15.93
CA LYS A 75 2.05 4.09 -14.86
C LYS A 75 1.36 4.01 -13.51
N LYS A 76 1.71 3.00 -12.74
CA LYS A 76 1.07 2.64 -11.47
C LYS A 76 1.93 3.09 -10.29
N SER A 77 1.29 3.56 -9.24
CA SER A 77 1.98 3.89 -7.99
C SER A 77 1.09 3.58 -6.80
N PHE A 78 1.68 2.95 -5.80
CA PHE A 78 1.03 2.67 -4.54
C PHE A 78 1.68 3.47 -3.43
N TYR A 79 0.88 4.09 -2.58
CA TYR A 79 1.35 4.89 -1.45
C TYR A 79 0.70 4.39 -0.17
N ILE A 80 1.48 4.37 0.91
CA ILE A 80 0.98 4.29 2.28
C ILE A 80 1.34 5.61 2.96
N ILE A 81 0.33 6.28 3.49
CA ILE A 81 0.44 7.57 4.14
C ILE A 81 0.06 7.37 5.60
N MET A 82 1.04 7.52 6.47
CA MET A 82 0.91 7.57 7.93
C MET A 82 1.13 9.02 8.40
N ALA A 83 0.86 9.31 9.66
CA ALA A 83 1.00 10.67 10.20
C ALA A 83 2.44 11.23 10.10
N ASP A 84 3.44 10.37 10.26
CA ASP A 84 4.86 10.69 10.32
C ASP A 84 5.65 10.29 9.07
N ARG A 85 5.09 9.42 8.22
CA ARG A 85 5.79 8.82 7.09
C ARG A 85 4.89 8.63 5.87
N LYS A 86 5.52 8.74 4.70
CA LYS A 86 4.92 8.36 3.42
C LYS A 86 5.84 7.37 2.71
N ILE A 87 5.27 6.21 2.37
CA ILE A 87 5.95 5.16 1.60
C ILE A 87 5.37 5.19 0.19
N LYS A 88 6.23 5.05 -0.83
CA LYS A 88 5.84 4.92 -2.24
C LYS A 88 6.44 3.63 -2.79
N ALA A 89 5.61 2.79 -3.39
CA ALA A 89 6.02 1.69 -4.24
C ALA A 89 5.64 2.02 -5.69
N ILE A 90 6.60 1.87 -6.60
CA ILE A 90 6.36 1.91 -8.05
C ILE A 90 6.02 0.48 -8.46
N ILE A 91 4.96 0.31 -9.26
CA ILE A 91 4.52 -1.00 -9.73
C ILE A 91 4.82 -1.07 -11.22
N ASP A 92 5.70 -2.00 -11.60
CA ASP A 92 6.03 -2.34 -12.98
C ASP A 92 5.05 -3.37 -13.57
#